data_AF-A0A4S4MQH1-F1
#
_entry.id   AF-A0A4S4MQH1-F1
#
_cell.length_a   1.000
_cell.length_b   1.000
_cell.length_c   1.000
_cell.angle_alpha   90.00
_cell.angle_beta   90.00
_cell.angle_gamma   90.00
#
_symmetry.space_group_name_H-M   'P 1'
#
loop_
_entity.id
_entity.type
_entity.pdbx_description
1 polymer ?
#
loop_
_entity_poly.entity_id
_entity_poly.type
_entity_poly.pdbx_seq_one_letter_code
_entity_poly.pdbx_strand_id
1 'polypeptide(L)'
;MSASLKSLPSNPAFTLPQSNDVQGTTSASGPHIPAEFEQTLTLLTSHRSVLGYLLLSRSQPVSIIRHSGVVFEGEQGRKYAHAVGRIVETVQAGLEEVAGESTDTDEIRFMRIRTKRHEIMISPDERFLLAVLHDPTS
;
A
#
# COMPACT_ATOMS: atom_id res chain seq x y z
N MET A 1 -74.00 -30.21 -6.51
CA MET A 1 -72.61 -30.16 -6.99
C MET A 1 -71.76 -29.49 -5.92
N SER A 2 -70.60 -30.09 -5.66
CA SER A 2 -69.46 -29.59 -4.87
C SER A 2 -69.58 -29.54 -3.34
N ALA A 3 -68.75 -30.41 -2.76
CA ALA A 3 -68.40 -30.55 -1.36
C ALA A 3 -67.37 -29.49 -0.91
N SER A 4 -67.26 -29.28 0.41
CA SER A 4 -65.94 -29.32 1.07
C SER A 4 -66.03 -29.37 2.59
N LEU A 5 -65.08 -30.14 3.13
CA LEU A 5 -64.90 -30.56 4.51
C LEU A 5 -63.99 -29.62 5.31
N LYS A 6 -64.24 -29.65 6.63
CA LYS A 6 -63.29 -29.56 7.76
C LYS A 6 -62.48 -28.28 7.99
N SER A 7 -62.55 -27.80 9.24
CA SER A 7 -61.35 -27.44 10.00
C SER A 7 -61.61 -27.49 11.51
N LEU A 8 -60.63 -28.00 12.28
CA LEU A 8 -60.26 -27.68 13.67
C LEU A 8 -59.09 -28.62 14.10
N PRO A 9 -58.26 -28.27 15.11
CA PRO A 9 -56.93 -27.71 14.87
C PRO A 9 -55.81 -28.51 15.54
N SER A 10 -54.54 -28.20 15.24
CA SER A 10 -53.41 -28.70 16.01
C SER A 10 -52.18 -27.79 15.95
N ASN A 11 -51.99 -27.09 17.08
CA ASN A 11 -50.77 -26.73 17.78
C ASN A 11 -49.64 -25.88 17.12
N PRO A 12 -49.07 -24.89 17.84
CA PRO A 12 -47.96 -24.07 17.38
C PRO A 12 -46.61 -24.70 17.76
N ALA A 13 -45.81 -25.05 16.76
CA ALA A 13 -44.41 -25.41 16.97
C ALA A 13 -43.53 -24.16 16.79
N PHE A 14 -43.00 -23.70 17.91
CA PHE A 14 -41.98 -22.66 18.04
C PHE A 14 -40.75 -23.05 17.21
N THR A 15 -40.38 -22.25 16.21
CA THR A 15 -39.17 -22.44 15.40
C THR A 15 -38.22 -21.28 15.64
N LEU A 16 -37.02 -21.60 16.17
CA LEU A 16 -35.90 -20.67 16.32
C LEU A 16 -35.30 -20.36 14.93
N PRO A 17 -34.94 -19.11 14.63
CA PRO A 17 -34.19 -18.81 13.42
C PRO A 17 -32.74 -19.28 13.56
N GLN A 18 -32.36 -20.31 12.79
CA GLN A 18 -30.96 -20.58 12.44
C GLN A 18 -30.48 -19.49 11.48
N SER A 19 -29.72 -18.53 11.99
CA SER A 19 -28.92 -17.64 11.15
C SER A 19 -27.57 -18.30 10.91
N ASN A 20 -27.46 -19.00 9.78
CA ASN A 20 -26.19 -19.44 9.24
C ASN A 20 -26.23 -19.23 7.73
N ASP A 21 -25.73 -18.09 7.26
CA ASP A 21 -25.14 -18.01 5.93
C ASP A 21 -24.20 -16.80 5.81
N VAL A 22 -22.92 -17.15 5.80
CA VAL A 22 -21.90 -16.65 4.87
C VAL A 22 -21.80 -15.13 4.77
N GLN A 23 -20.96 -14.59 5.64
CA GLN A 23 -20.32 -13.31 5.44
C GLN A 23 -19.48 -13.40 4.15
N GLY A 24 -20.08 -12.95 3.05
CA GLY A 24 -19.38 -12.65 1.82
C GLY A 24 -18.31 -11.61 2.13
N THR A 25 -17.08 -12.07 2.27
CA THR A 25 -15.88 -11.24 2.15
C THR A 25 -15.90 -10.68 0.75
N THR A 26 -16.43 -9.46 0.65
CA THR A 26 -16.32 -8.62 -0.52
C THR A 26 -14.84 -8.43 -0.80
N SER A 27 -14.40 -9.01 -1.91
CA SER A 27 -13.10 -8.81 -2.51
C SER A 27 -12.96 -7.33 -2.86
N ALA A 28 -12.57 -6.50 -1.90
CA ALA A 28 -12.04 -5.19 -2.18
C ALA A 28 -10.62 -5.40 -2.72
N SER A 29 -10.51 -5.53 -4.04
CA SER A 29 -9.25 -5.50 -4.79
C SER A 29 -8.63 -4.09 -4.73
N GLY A 30 -8.30 -3.63 -3.52
CA GLY A 30 -7.25 -2.64 -3.31
C GLY A 30 -5.91 -3.37 -3.16
N PRO A 31 -4.76 -2.71 -3.36
CA PRO A 31 -3.48 -3.31 -3.02
C PRO A 31 -3.53 -3.72 -1.54
N HIS A 32 -3.50 -5.03 -1.28
CA HIS A 32 -3.53 -5.59 0.06
C HIS A 32 -2.19 -5.29 0.74
N ILE A 33 -2.12 -4.10 1.35
CA ILE A 33 -1.01 -3.71 2.22
C ILE A 33 -1.15 -4.57 3.49
N PRO A 34 -0.22 -5.49 3.78
CA PRO A 34 -0.31 -6.36 4.96
C PRO A 34 -0.34 -5.52 6.24
N ALA A 35 -1.04 -5.98 7.27
CA ALA A 35 -1.13 -5.27 8.56
C ALA A 35 0.26 -5.02 9.21
N GLU A 36 1.23 -5.89 8.94
CA GLU A 36 2.64 -5.73 9.34
C GLU A 36 3.29 -4.46 8.75
N PHE A 37 2.85 -4.06 7.55
CA PHE A 37 3.35 -2.86 6.90
C PHE A 37 2.86 -1.61 7.63
N GLU A 38 1.61 -1.58 8.09
CA GLU A 38 1.07 -0.45 8.85
C GLU A 38 1.78 -0.27 10.20
N GLN A 39 2.15 -1.37 10.86
CA GLN A 39 2.98 -1.33 12.07
C GLN A 39 4.37 -0.76 11.78
N THR A 40 4.99 -1.20 10.68
CA THR A 40 6.30 -0.68 10.24
C THR A 40 6.23 0.81 9.92
N LEU A 41 5.19 1.26 9.22
CA LEU A 41 4.97 2.68 8.93
C LEU A 41 4.77 3.49 10.22
N THR A 42 4.02 2.94 11.18
CA THR A 42 3.81 3.57 12.49
C THR A 42 5.14 3.71 13.24
N LEU A 43 5.95 2.66 13.25
CA LEU A 43 7.28 2.65 13.86
C LEU A 43 8.20 3.69 13.19
N LEU A 44 8.21 3.77 11.86
CA LEU A 44 8.98 4.77 11.12
C LEU A 44 8.56 6.18 11.51
N THR A 45 7.26 6.49 11.55
CA THR A 45 6.79 7.81 11.96
C THR A 45 6.99 8.13 13.45
N SER A 46 7.21 7.12 14.29
CA SER A 46 7.51 7.33 15.72
C SER A 46 8.92 7.88 15.96
N HIS A 47 9.83 7.66 15.01
CA HIS A 47 11.18 8.20 15.10
C HIS A 47 11.16 9.71 14.87
N ARG A 48 11.66 10.48 15.85
CA ARG A 48 11.80 11.95 15.78
C ARG A 48 12.60 12.46 14.59
N SER A 49 13.49 11.62 14.05
CA SER A 49 14.27 11.93 12.86
C SER A 49 13.47 11.82 11.56
N VAL A 50 12.29 11.17 11.58
CA VAL A 50 11.47 10.93 10.40
C VAL A 50 10.46 12.06 10.25
N LEU A 51 10.56 12.78 9.12
CA LEU A 51 9.66 13.87 8.76
C LEU A 51 8.39 13.35 8.07
N GLY A 52 8.45 12.17 7.46
CA GLY A 52 7.31 11.55 6.78
C GLY A 52 7.70 10.37 5.91
N TYR A 53 6.70 9.73 5.29
CA TYR A 53 6.89 8.69 4.28
C TYR A 53 5.95 8.87 3.07
N LEU A 54 6.35 8.29 1.95
CA LEU A 54 5.61 8.17 0.70
C LEU A 54 5.63 6.71 0.26
N LEU A 55 4.45 6.15 0.06
CA LEU A 55 4.24 4.85 -0.55
C LEU A 55 3.70 5.07 -1.96
N LEU A 56 4.46 4.64 -2.96
CA LEU A 56 4.14 4.84 -4.37
C LEU A 56 3.88 3.51 -5.06
N SER A 57 3.01 3.51 -6.06
CA SER A 57 2.85 2.42 -7.02
C SER A 57 4.06 2.35 -7.96
N ARG A 58 4.43 1.15 -8.42
CA ARG A 58 5.42 0.94 -9.49
C ARG A 58 4.87 1.17 -10.91
N SER A 59 3.57 1.48 -11.06
CA SER A 59 2.98 1.80 -12.37
C SER A 59 3.55 3.10 -12.95
N GLN A 60 3.70 3.20 -14.28
CA GLN A 60 3.91 4.48 -14.97
C GLN A 60 2.56 5.07 -15.44
N PRO A 61 2.20 6.30 -15.04
CA PRO A 61 2.92 7.19 -14.13
C PRO A 61 2.82 6.76 -12.66
N VAL A 62 3.87 7.02 -11.87
CA VAL A 62 3.92 6.73 -10.43
C VAL A 62 2.80 7.46 -9.70
N SER A 63 1.98 6.72 -8.96
CA SER A 63 0.86 7.24 -8.18
C SER A 63 1.11 7.04 -6.69
N ILE A 64 0.61 7.98 -5.87
CA ILE A 64 0.74 7.91 -4.42
C ILE A 64 -0.35 6.97 -3.90
N ILE A 65 0.05 5.85 -3.29
CA ILE A 65 -0.85 4.92 -2.60
C ILE A 65 -1.15 5.47 -1.20
N ARG A 66 -0.12 5.94 -0.51
CA ARG A 66 -0.23 6.49 0.85
C ARG A 66 0.91 7.46 1.13
N HIS A 67 0.68 8.44 1.99
CA HIS A 67 1.74 9.30 2.49
C HIS A 67 1.44 9.72 3.92
N SER A 68 2.47 10.13 4.65
CA SER A 68 2.36 10.72 5.99
C SER A 68 3.40 11.81 6.15
N GLY A 69 3.05 12.85 6.90
CA GLY A 69 3.91 14.01 7.14
C GLY A 69 3.55 15.21 6.27
N VAL A 70 3.58 16.40 6.87
CA VAL A 70 3.20 17.68 6.25
C VAL A 70 4.01 18.02 5.00
N VAL A 71 5.23 17.48 4.87
CA VAL A 71 6.11 17.70 3.71
C VAL A 71 5.54 17.07 2.43
N PHE A 72 4.66 16.07 2.57
CA PHE A 72 4.08 15.33 1.46
C PHE A 72 2.61 15.67 1.19
N GLU A 73 2.07 16.71 1.82
CA GLU A 73 0.71 17.16 1.55
C GLU A 73 0.61 17.99 0.26
N GLY A 74 -0.53 17.85 -0.42
CA GLY A 74 -0.86 18.63 -1.61
C GLY A 74 0.08 18.41 -2.80
N GLU A 75 0.43 19.51 -3.47
CA GLU A 75 1.25 19.49 -4.69
C GLU A 75 2.70 19.02 -4.42
N GLN A 76 3.19 19.26 -3.20
CA GLN A 76 4.57 18.94 -2.84
C GLN A 76 4.81 17.43 -2.79
N GLY A 77 3.87 16.67 -2.21
CA GLY A 77 3.91 15.20 -2.23
C GLY A 77 3.92 14.63 -3.65
N ARG A 78 3.13 15.21 -4.55
CA ARG A 78 3.13 14.81 -5.97
C ARG A 78 4.46 15.08 -6.66
N LYS A 79 5.08 16.25 -6.41
CA LYS A 79 6.42 16.57 -6.93
C LYS A 79 7.46 15.56 -6.43
N TYR A 80 7.42 15.21 -5.15
CA TYR A 80 8.29 14.18 -4.58
C TYR A 80 8.04 12.80 -5.20
N ALA A 81 6.79 12.39 -5.34
CA ALA A 81 6.44 11.11 -5.97
C ALA A 81 7.00 10.98 -7.39
N HIS A 82 6.80 12.01 -8.22
CA HIS A 82 7.34 12.04 -9.57
C HIS A 82 8.88 12.06 -9.58
N ALA A 83 9.51 12.82 -8.68
CA ALA A 83 10.97 12.86 -8.59
C ALA A 83 11.55 11.50 -8.17
N VAL A 84 10.99 10.85 -7.15
CA VAL A 84 11.40 9.53 -6.66
C VAL A 84 11.24 8.49 -7.78
N GLY A 85 10.10 8.45 -8.46
CA GLY A 85 9.88 7.52 -9.58
C GLY A 85 10.93 7.69 -10.68
N ARG A 86 11.20 8.94 -11.09
CA ARG A 86 12.22 9.23 -12.11
C ARG A 86 13.63 8.85 -11.68
N ILE A 87 13.98 9.08 -10.41
CA ILE A 87 15.30 8.73 -9.87
C ILE A 87 15.51 7.22 -9.95
N VAL A 88 14.54 6.44 -9.50
CA VAL A 88 14.61 4.97 -9.51
C VAL A 88 14.70 4.44 -10.95
N GLU A 89 13.89 4.98 -11.86
CA GLU A 89 13.93 4.64 -13.29
C GLU A 89 15.29 4.96 -13.93
N THR A 90 15.85 6.14 -13.64
CA THR A 90 17.14 6.57 -14.19
C THR A 90 18.29 5.70 -13.67
N VAL A 91 18.27 5.37 -12.38
CA VAL A 91 19.31 4.50 -11.80
C VAL A 91 19.17 3.06 -12.30
N GLN A 92 17.95 2.59 -12.53
CA GLN A 92 17.70 1.26 -13.08
C GLN A 92 18.25 1.17 -14.51
N ALA A 93 17.95 2.14 -15.36
CA ALA A 93 18.47 2.22 -16.72
C ALA A 93 20.02 2.33 -16.75
N GLY A 94 20.61 3.11 -15.84
CA GLY A 94 22.06 3.22 -15.74
C GLY A 94 22.73 1.93 -15.27
N LEU A 95 22.05 1.13 -14.44
CA LEU A 95 22.55 -0.16 -13.98
C LEU A 95 22.51 -1.22 -15.10
N GLU A 96 21.44 -1.21 -15.91
CA GLU A 96 21.33 -2.03 -17.12
C GLU A 96 22.44 -1.70 -18.14
N GLU A 97 22.77 -0.42 -18.32
CA GLU A 97 23.88 0.01 -19.19
C GLU A 97 25.24 -0.50 -18.70
N VAL A 98 25.47 -0.52 -17.38
CA VAL A 98 26.71 -1.03 -16.78
C VAL A 98 26.79 -2.55 -16.83
N ALA A 99 25.66 -3.26 -16.67
CA ALA A 99 25.62 -4.72 -16.68
C ALA A 99 25.98 -5.31 -18.07
N GLY A 100 25.74 -4.58 -19.16
CA GLY A 100 26.13 -5.01 -20.52
C GLY A 100 25.50 -6.34 -20.92
N GLU A 101 26.32 -7.29 -21.41
CA GLU A 101 25.90 -8.66 -21.78
C GLU A 101 26.04 -9.66 -20.62
N SER A 102 26.43 -9.21 -19.42
CA SER A 102 26.53 -10.12 -18.28
C SER A 102 25.14 -10.63 -17.89
N THR A 103 25.03 -11.92 -17.54
CA THR A 103 23.77 -12.53 -17.10
C THR A 103 23.34 -12.06 -15.71
N ASP A 104 24.21 -11.31 -15.01
CA ASP A 104 23.97 -10.80 -13.68
C ASP A 104 23.21 -9.46 -13.80
N THR A 105 21.89 -9.55 -13.67
CA THR A 105 21.02 -8.39 -13.58
C THR A 105 21.13 -7.81 -12.17
N ASP A 106 21.90 -6.74 -12.03
CA ASP A 106 21.95 -6.01 -10.76
C ASP A 106 20.61 -5.32 -10.51
N GLU A 107 20.05 -5.51 -9.32
CA GLU A 107 18.77 -4.95 -8.91
C GLU A 107 18.96 -3.91 -7.82
N ILE A 108 18.24 -2.79 -7.95
CA ILE A 108 18.22 -1.77 -6.90
C ILE A 108 17.47 -2.35 -5.69
N ARG A 109 18.16 -2.46 -4.55
CA ARG A 109 17.55 -2.87 -3.27
C ARG A 109 17.28 -1.71 -2.33
N PHE A 110 18.13 -0.68 -2.37
CA PHE A 110 18.05 0.45 -1.47
C PHE A 110 18.82 1.65 -2.02
N MET A 111 18.27 2.84 -1.86
CA MET A 111 18.93 4.10 -2.23
C MET A 111 18.81 5.11 -1.10
N ARG A 112 19.87 5.86 -0.84
CA ARG A 112 19.88 6.92 0.18
C ARG A 112 20.50 8.18 -0.36
N ILE A 113 19.72 9.26 -0.34
CA ILE A 113 20.10 10.56 -0.88
C ILE A 113 20.09 11.55 0.27
N ARG A 114 21.28 11.99 0.69
CA ARG A 114 21.45 13.03 1.71
C ARG A 114 21.64 14.37 1.03
N THR A 115 20.80 15.32 1.37
CA THR A 115 20.92 16.72 0.98
C THR A 115 21.12 17.58 2.23
N LYS A 116 21.48 18.86 2.04
CA LYS A 116 21.59 19.81 3.17
C LYS A 116 20.29 19.99 3.95
N ARG A 117 19.14 19.73 3.31
CA ARG A 117 17.81 19.99 3.90
C ARG A 117 17.07 18.74 4.32
N HIS A 118 17.30 17.63 3.63
CA HIS A 118 16.57 16.38 3.81
C HIS A 118 17.45 15.18 3.51
N GLU A 119 17.23 14.09 4.22
CA GLU A 119 17.71 12.76 3.86
C GLU A 119 16.53 11.93 3.35
N ILE A 120 16.64 11.36 2.15
CA ILE A 120 15.61 10.52 1.54
C ILE A 120 16.15 9.10 1.43
N MET A 121 15.43 8.15 2.03
CA MET A 121 15.68 6.71 1.90
C MET A 121 14.62 6.11 1.00
N ILE A 122 15.02 5.47 -0.11
CA ILE A 122 14.12 4.85 -1.08
C ILE A 122 14.39 3.35 -1.07
N SER A 123 13.37 2.57 -0.74
CA SER A 123 13.38 1.11 -0.77
C SER A 123 12.39 0.65 -1.85
N PRO A 124 12.88 0.26 -3.03
CA PRO A 124 12.05 -0.43 -4.02
C PRO A 124 11.68 -1.84 -3.56
N ASP A 125 10.42 -2.19 -3.79
CA ASP A 125 9.84 -3.53 -3.64
C ASP A 125 9.24 -3.93 -5.00
N GLU A 126 8.90 -5.21 -5.17
CA GLU A 126 8.26 -5.76 -6.37
C GLU A 126 6.94 -5.04 -6.68
N ARG A 127 6.21 -4.63 -5.63
CA ARG A 127 4.85 -4.09 -5.76
C ARG A 127 4.73 -2.59 -5.51
N PHE A 128 5.67 -2.00 -4.78
CA PHE A 128 5.59 -0.60 -4.36
C PHE A 128 6.99 0.02 -4.22
N LEU A 129 7.04 1.34 -4.13
CA LEU A 129 8.23 2.09 -3.78
C LEU A 129 7.97 2.79 -2.45
N LEU A 130 8.78 2.48 -1.44
CA LEU A 130 8.73 3.18 -0.16
C LEU A 130 9.81 4.26 -0.14
N ALA A 131 9.43 5.51 0.04
CA ALA A 131 10.34 6.62 0.28
C ALA A 131 10.11 7.19 1.67
N VAL A 132 11.15 7.31 2.48
CA VAL A 132 11.12 7.87 3.83
C VAL A 132 11.97 9.13 3.87
N LEU A 133 11.42 10.20 4.43
CA LEU A 133 12.10 11.48 4.60
C LEU A 133 12.58 11.62 6.04
N HIS A 134 13.86 11.91 6.19
CA HIS A 134 14.50 12.17 7.46
C HIS A 134 15.05 13.59 7.53
N ASP A 135 15.14 14.10 8.76
CA ASP A 135 15.93 15.28 9.09
C ASP A 135 17.42 14.93 8.95
N PRO A 136 18.19 15.64 8.09
CA PRO A 136 19.60 15.34 7.88
C PRO A 136 20.50 15.73 9.06
N THR A 137 19.94 16.43 10.07
CA THR A 137 20.65 16.92 11.25
C THR A 137 20.40 16.10 12.52
N SER A 138 19.52 15.10 12.44
CA SER A 138 19.16 14.23 13.58
C SER A 138 20.11 13.06 13.78
#